data_AF-A0A435XR73-F1
#
_entry.id   AF-A0A435XR73-F1
#
_cell.length_a   1.000
_cell.length_b   1.000
_cell.length_c   1.000
_cell.angle_alpha   90.00
_cell.angle_beta   90.00
_cell.angle_gamma   90.00
#
_symmetry.space_group_name_H-M   'P 1'
#
loop_
_entity.id
_entity.type
_entity.pdbx_description
1 polymer ?
#
loop_
_entity_poly.entity_id
_entity_poly.type
_entity_poly.pdbx_seq_one_letter_code
_entity_poly.pdbx_strand_id
1 'polypeptide(L)'
;VRDNDMVVIFGASAMSDFADVIPAAIEKAGGTVVRAGMPVDPGNLLVLGALGGKHIIGAPGCARSPKENGFDWVLDRLIAGLDVTARDIAGMGVGGLLMEIPTRPQPREPLPAKSQLKVGIVLLAAGRSSRMGGPNKLLALFDGKPLVRRTAERALGSKASRTVVVTGHQRERVRAALAGLDVTFADNPDFTDGLSTS
;
A
#
# COMPACT_ATOMS: atom_id res chain seq x y z
N VAL A 1 43.23 4.46 4.98
CA VAL A 1 41.75 4.45 4.93
C VAL A 1 41.37 3.50 3.81
N ARG A 2 40.57 2.46 4.05
CA ARG A 2 40.25 1.48 2.98
C ARG A 2 39.43 2.17 1.90
N ASP A 3 39.94 2.15 0.68
CA ASP A 3 39.30 2.78 -0.47
C ASP A 3 38.28 1.81 -1.06
N ASN A 4 37.04 1.84 -0.54
CA ASN A 4 35.94 1.05 -1.08
C ASN A 4 35.17 1.86 -2.12
N ASP A 5 34.83 1.27 -3.27
CA ASP A 5 33.97 1.93 -4.27
C ASP A 5 32.50 2.01 -3.82
N MET A 6 32.08 1.09 -2.95
CA MET A 6 30.71 0.95 -2.48
C MET A 6 30.64 0.36 -1.07
N VAL A 7 29.57 0.69 -0.33
CA VAL A 7 29.22 0.07 0.96
C VAL A 7 27.83 -0.56 0.86
N VAL A 8 27.74 -1.87 1.12
CA VAL A 8 26.46 -2.58 1.22
C VAL A 8 26.18 -2.90 2.69
N ILE A 9 25.03 -2.46 3.19
CA ILE A 9 24.62 -2.58 4.58
C ILE A 9 23.46 -3.58 4.67
N PHE A 10 23.67 -4.67 5.41
CA PHE A 10 22.59 -5.58 5.80
C PHE A 10 22.15 -5.25 7.23
N GLY A 11 20.98 -4.62 7.35
CA GLY A 11 20.36 -4.34 8.65
C GLY A 11 19.95 -5.61 9.39
N ALA A 12 19.78 -5.50 10.71
CA ALA A 12 19.18 -6.55 11.54
C ALA A 12 17.68 -6.71 11.27
N SER A 13 17.01 -5.62 10.89
CA SER A 13 15.59 -5.56 10.54
C SER A 13 15.39 -4.95 9.16
N ALA A 14 14.21 -5.18 8.60
CA ALA A 14 13.72 -4.54 7.38
C ALA A 14 13.56 -3.02 7.60
N MET A 15 13.82 -2.23 6.55
CA MET A 15 13.49 -0.81 6.53
C MET A 15 11.97 -0.63 6.64
N SER A 16 11.53 0.20 7.58
CA SER A 16 10.12 0.42 7.91
C SER A 16 9.59 1.73 7.33
N ASP A 17 10.40 2.78 7.34
CA ASP A 17 10.06 4.10 6.79
C ASP A 17 11.31 4.92 6.42
N PHE A 18 11.10 6.16 5.95
CA PHE A 18 12.17 7.06 5.49
C PHE A 18 13.10 7.56 6.61
N ALA A 19 12.69 7.48 7.88
CA ALA A 19 13.46 7.87 9.05
C ALA A 19 14.12 6.66 9.76
N ASP A 20 14.09 5.47 9.15
CA ASP A 20 14.74 4.28 9.70
C ASP A 20 16.28 4.44 9.77
N VAL A 21 16.94 3.52 10.46
CA VAL A 21 18.34 3.57 10.88
C VAL A 21 19.31 3.76 9.71
N ILE A 22 19.09 3.09 8.56
CA ILE A 22 20.01 3.17 7.42
C ILE A 22 19.96 4.56 6.75
N PRO A 23 18.80 5.08 6.29
CA PRO A 23 18.69 6.45 5.79
C PRO A 23 19.26 7.48 6.78
N ALA A 24 18.87 7.39 8.06
CA ALA A 24 19.32 8.31 9.09
C ALA A 24 20.85 8.25 9.32
N ALA A 25 21.45 7.06 9.23
CA ALA A 25 22.90 6.91 9.36
C ALA A 25 23.66 7.52 8.18
N ILE A 26 23.12 7.41 6.96
CA ILE A 26 23.70 8.05 5.76
C ILE A 26 23.71 9.57 5.96
N GLU A 27 22.58 10.16 6.33
CA GLU A 27 22.46 11.60 6.56
C GLU A 27 23.37 12.07 7.70
N LYS A 28 23.39 11.34 8.83
CA LYS A 28 24.24 11.67 9.98
C LYS A 28 25.73 11.60 9.65
N ALA A 29 26.12 10.76 8.69
CA ALA A 29 27.49 10.69 8.19
C ALA A 29 27.84 11.83 7.20
N GLY A 30 26.89 12.72 6.88
CA GLY A 30 27.05 13.78 5.88
C GLY A 30 26.79 13.32 4.45
N GLY A 31 26.15 12.17 4.27
CA GLY A 31 25.75 11.63 2.98
C GLY A 31 24.41 12.17 2.50
N THR A 32 23.96 11.66 1.35
CA THR A 32 22.65 11.97 0.75
C THR A 32 21.90 10.69 0.50
N VAL A 33 20.63 10.64 0.91
CA VAL A 33 19.73 9.54 0.55
C VAL A 33 19.14 9.84 -0.84
N VAL A 34 19.47 9.01 -1.82
CA VAL A 34 18.94 9.10 -3.18
C VAL A 34 17.51 8.56 -3.21
N ARG A 35 17.27 7.42 -2.56
CA ARG A 35 15.97 6.76 -2.51
C ARG A 35 15.88 5.84 -1.30
N ALA A 36 14.75 5.85 -0.61
CA ALA A 36 14.33 4.75 0.25
C ALA A 36 13.09 4.08 -0.36
N GLY A 37 13.16 2.77 -0.52
CA GLY A 37 12.14 1.93 -1.08
C GLY A 37 12.17 1.84 -2.61
N MET A 38 11.68 0.72 -3.12
CA MET A 38 11.63 0.39 -4.55
C MET A 38 10.24 -0.18 -4.89
N PRO A 39 9.64 0.16 -6.05
CA PRO A 39 8.34 -0.37 -6.45
C PRO A 39 8.43 -1.78 -7.06
N VAL A 40 9.22 -2.67 -6.45
CA VAL A 40 9.50 -4.04 -6.93
C VAL A 40 9.48 -5.00 -5.74
N ASP A 41 8.92 -6.19 -5.92
CA ASP A 41 8.95 -7.26 -4.91
C ASP A 41 9.37 -8.58 -5.60
N PRO A 42 10.40 -9.28 -5.11
CA PRO A 42 11.24 -8.97 -3.94
C PRO A 42 12.21 -7.79 -4.18
N GLY A 43 12.38 -6.93 -3.17
CA GLY A 43 13.37 -5.82 -3.21
C GLY A 43 12.86 -4.45 -2.75
N ASN A 44 11.59 -4.38 -2.37
CA ASN A 44 10.86 -3.16 -2.04
C ASN A 44 11.47 -2.30 -0.93
N LEU A 45 12.31 -2.89 -0.07
CA LEU A 45 12.92 -2.23 1.09
C LEU A 45 14.38 -1.82 0.87
N LEU A 46 14.81 -1.68 -0.38
CA LEU A 46 16.12 -1.14 -0.73
C LEU A 46 16.28 0.32 -0.27
N VAL A 47 17.47 0.69 0.19
CA VAL A 47 17.88 2.10 0.36
C VAL A 47 19.09 2.36 -0.53
N LEU A 48 19.07 3.44 -1.29
CA LEU A 48 20.21 3.93 -2.07
C LEU A 48 20.59 5.32 -1.56
N GLY A 49 21.87 5.52 -1.29
CA GLY A 49 22.45 6.80 -0.92
C GLY A 49 23.89 6.93 -1.42
N ALA A 50 24.50 8.06 -1.07
CA ALA A 50 25.88 8.37 -1.41
C ALA A 50 26.59 9.08 -0.25
N LEU A 51 27.88 8.83 -0.08
CA LEU A 51 28.73 9.51 0.88
C LEU A 51 30.14 9.68 0.29
N GLY A 52 30.61 10.94 0.18
CA GLY A 52 31.95 11.21 -0.34
C GLY A 52 32.20 10.63 -1.75
N GLY A 53 31.17 10.67 -2.61
CA GLY A 53 31.23 10.11 -3.97
C GLY A 53 31.07 8.59 -4.06
N LYS A 54 30.92 7.88 -2.94
CA LYS A 54 30.77 6.42 -2.89
C LYS A 54 29.31 6.04 -2.72
N HIS A 55 28.89 4.95 -3.37
CA HIS A 55 27.52 4.45 -3.25
C HIS A 55 27.31 3.71 -1.94
N ILE A 56 26.17 3.96 -1.28
CA ILE A 56 25.72 3.23 -0.09
C ILE A 56 24.40 2.54 -0.43
N ILE A 57 24.34 1.22 -0.25
CA ILE A 57 23.13 0.42 -0.47
C ILE A 57 22.70 -0.24 0.83
N GLY A 58 21.51 0.10 1.34
CA GLY A 58 20.81 -0.69 2.33
C GLY A 58 20.13 -1.87 1.65
N ALA A 59 20.68 -3.08 1.85
CA ALA A 59 20.19 -4.29 1.23
C ALA A 59 18.94 -4.82 1.98
N PRO A 60 17.84 -5.14 1.27
CA PRO A 60 16.67 -5.76 1.88
C PRO A 60 17.00 -7.18 2.33
N GLY A 61 16.26 -7.73 3.30
CA GLY A 61 16.52 -9.08 3.82
C GLY A 61 16.49 -10.17 2.75
N CYS A 62 15.66 -10.01 1.72
CA CYS A 62 15.56 -10.91 0.58
C CYS A 62 16.80 -10.92 -0.34
N ALA A 63 17.71 -9.93 -0.24
CA ALA A 63 18.98 -9.93 -0.98
C ALA A 63 19.97 -11.01 -0.50
N ARG A 64 19.67 -11.73 0.60
CA ARG A 64 20.44 -12.91 1.05
C ARG A 64 20.05 -14.19 0.30
N SER A 65 18.96 -14.16 -0.45
CA SER A 65 18.49 -15.27 -1.27
C SER A 65 19.27 -15.33 -2.59
N PRO A 66 19.52 -16.52 -3.17
CA PRO A 66 20.07 -16.64 -4.52
C PRO A 66 19.07 -16.28 -5.63
N LYS A 67 17.81 -15.99 -5.29
CA LYS A 67 16.80 -15.53 -6.25
C LYS A 67 17.00 -14.05 -6.57
N GLU A 68 16.85 -13.71 -7.84
CA GLU A 68 16.90 -12.33 -8.33
C GLU A 68 15.96 -11.41 -7.54
N ASN A 69 16.46 -10.22 -7.25
CA ASN A 69 15.89 -9.20 -6.40
C ASN A 69 16.04 -7.82 -7.05
N GLY A 70 15.17 -6.87 -6.73
CA GLY A 70 15.37 -5.47 -7.10
C GLY A 70 16.72 -4.89 -6.63
N PHE A 71 17.30 -5.43 -5.57
CA PHE A 71 18.68 -5.16 -5.14
C PHE A 71 19.72 -5.49 -6.23
N ASP A 72 19.60 -6.63 -6.90
CA ASP A 72 20.56 -7.06 -7.92
C ASP A 72 20.53 -6.10 -9.11
N TRP A 73 19.33 -5.66 -9.54
CA TRP A 73 19.17 -4.69 -10.62
C TRP A 73 19.85 -3.35 -10.33
N VAL A 74 19.85 -2.90 -9.07
CA VAL A 74 20.55 -1.68 -8.66
C VAL A 74 22.05 -1.93 -8.58
N LEU A 75 22.45 -3.06 -7.99
CA LEU A 75 23.86 -3.42 -7.83
C LEU A 75 24.56 -3.56 -9.18
N ASP A 76 23.97 -4.27 -10.15
CA ASP A 76 24.53 -4.50 -11.48
C ASP A 76 24.81 -3.19 -12.21
N ARG A 77 23.90 -2.21 -12.10
CA ARG A 77 24.06 -0.88 -12.72
C ARG A 77 25.22 -0.12 -12.08
N LEU A 78 25.28 -0.09 -10.77
CA LEU A 78 26.34 0.62 -10.05
C LEU A 78 27.73 0.00 -10.30
N ILE A 79 27.82 -1.33 -10.33
CA ILE A 79 29.06 -2.04 -10.69
C ILE A 79 29.46 -1.76 -12.14
N ALA A 80 28.50 -1.59 -13.04
CA ALA A 80 28.75 -1.20 -14.42
C ALA A 80 29.12 0.30 -14.59
N GLY A 81 29.24 1.06 -13.50
CA GLY A 81 29.51 2.50 -13.54
C GLY A 81 28.33 3.34 -14.03
N LEU A 82 27.11 2.79 -13.97
CA LEU A 82 25.88 3.49 -14.31
C LEU A 82 25.25 4.05 -13.03
N ASP A 83 25.15 5.38 -12.95
CA ASP A 83 24.39 6.03 -11.89
C ASP A 83 22.93 5.57 -11.89
N VAL A 84 22.37 5.45 -10.68
CA VAL A 84 20.98 5.06 -10.45
C VAL A 84 20.29 6.19 -9.69
N THR A 85 19.36 6.86 -10.36
CA THR A 85 18.56 7.94 -9.76
C THR A 85 17.29 7.39 -9.10
N ALA A 86 16.65 8.21 -8.27
CA ALA A 86 15.33 7.89 -7.73
C ALA A 86 14.27 7.64 -8.84
N ARG A 87 14.42 8.31 -9.99
CA ARG A 87 13.54 8.13 -11.15
C ARG A 87 13.77 6.78 -11.83
N ASP A 88 15.02 6.33 -11.92
CA ASP A 88 15.34 5.01 -12.47
C ASP A 88 14.72 3.91 -11.60
N ILE A 89 14.88 4.01 -10.28
CA ILE A 89 14.27 3.07 -9.32
C ILE A 89 12.74 3.09 -9.43
N ALA A 90 12.13 4.28 -9.53
CA ALA A 90 10.70 4.39 -9.72
C ALA A 90 10.22 3.72 -11.03
N GLY A 91 11.03 3.81 -12.09
CA GLY A 91 10.75 3.20 -13.39
C GLY A 91 10.93 1.69 -13.46
N MET A 92 11.57 1.07 -12.46
CA MET A 92 11.70 -0.40 -12.36
C MET A 92 10.38 -1.09 -11.97
N GLY A 93 9.40 -0.32 -11.47
CA GLY A 93 8.07 -0.84 -11.18
C GLY A 93 7.29 -1.12 -12.45
N VAL A 94 6.98 -2.39 -12.70
CA VAL A 94 6.17 -2.82 -13.86
C VAL A 94 4.67 -2.53 -13.70
N GLY A 95 4.24 -2.07 -12.51
CA GLY A 95 2.84 -1.93 -12.13
C GLY A 95 2.15 -3.27 -11.88
N GLY A 96 1.05 -3.25 -11.11
CA GLY A 96 0.25 -4.45 -10.80
C GLY A 96 0.04 -4.66 -9.30
N LEU A 97 -1.07 -5.32 -8.95
CA LEU A 97 -1.24 -5.90 -7.61
C LEU A 97 -0.32 -7.12 -7.53
N LEU A 98 0.58 -7.15 -6.55
CA LEU A 98 1.51 -8.26 -6.39
C LEU A 98 0.76 -9.58 -6.21
N MET A 99 0.93 -10.47 -7.20
CA MET A 99 1.28 -11.88 -7.13
C MET A 99 1.09 -12.50 -8.54
N GLU A 100 2.16 -12.68 -9.33
CA GLU A 100 2.36 -13.84 -10.23
C GLU A 100 3.78 -13.83 -10.86
N ILE A 101 4.34 -15.03 -11.01
CA ILE A 101 5.73 -15.40 -11.31
C ILE A 101 5.97 -15.34 -12.84
N PRO A 102 7.21 -15.16 -13.36
CA PRO A 102 7.53 -14.82 -14.75
C PRO A 102 7.05 -15.76 -15.89
N THR A 103 6.35 -16.86 -15.60
CA THR A 103 6.00 -17.89 -16.59
C THR A 103 4.63 -17.75 -17.23
N ARG A 104 3.87 -16.67 -16.98
CA ARG A 104 2.54 -16.52 -17.58
C ARG A 104 2.52 -15.51 -18.74
N PRO A 105 2.30 -15.96 -19.99
CA PRO A 105 2.22 -15.06 -21.14
C PRO A 105 1.02 -14.11 -20.97
N GLN A 106 1.22 -12.84 -21.33
CA GLN A 106 0.25 -11.76 -21.26
C GLN A 106 -1.18 -12.18 -21.66
N PRO A 107 -2.24 -11.63 -21.05
CA PRO A 107 -3.62 -11.91 -21.49
C PRO A 107 -3.80 -11.44 -22.95
N ARG A 108 -4.19 -12.37 -23.82
CA ARG A 108 -4.44 -12.17 -25.26
C ARG A 108 -5.75 -11.45 -25.57
N GLU A 109 -6.15 -10.50 -24.74
CA GLU A 109 -7.37 -9.73 -24.99
C GLU A 109 -7.03 -8.29 -25.37
N PRO A 110 -7.46 -7.82 -26.55
CA PRO A 110 -7.36 -6.41 -26.88
C PRO A 110 -8.14 -5.59 -25.85
N LEU A 111 -7.58 -4.45 -25.43
CA LEU A 111 -8.23 -3.53 -24.50
C LEU A 111 -9.65 -3.25 -25.00
N PRO A 112 -10.70 -3.56 -24.21
CA PRO A 112 -12.06 -3.28 -24.62
C PRO A 112 -12.20 -1.78 -24.90
N ALA A 113 -13.05 -1.43 -25.87
CA ALA A 113 -13.40 -0.04 -26.14
C ALA A 113 -13.74 0.66 -24.81
N LYS A 114 -13.24 1.90 -24.61
CA LYS A 114 -13.45 2.67 -23.38
C LYS A 114 -14.95 2.84 -23.10
N SER A 115 -15.56 1.89 -22.42
CA SER A 115 -16.88 2.06 -21.84
C SER A 115 -16.74 3.11 -20.74
N GLN A 116 -17.75 3.97 -20.59
CA GLN A 116 -17.79 4.84 -19.42
C GLN A 116 -17.86 3.93 -18.19
N LEU A 117 -16.73 3.83 -17.47
CA LEU A 117 -16.59 2.99 -16.30
C LEU A 117 -17.65 3.40 -15.28
N LYS A 118 -18.63 2.51 -15.02
CA LYS A 118 -19.59 2.70 -13.94
C LYS A 118 -18.99 2.14 -12.66
N VAL A 119 -18.57 3.02 -11.78
CA VAL A 119 -17.99 2.64 -10.48
C VAL A 119 -19.06 2.72 -9.41
N GLY A 120 -19.32 1.62 -8.72
CA GLY A 120 -20.18 1.58 -7.53
C GLY A 120 -19.35 1.51 -6.24
N ILE A 121 -19.93 1.97 -5.13
CA ILE A 121 -19.37 1.83 -3.78
C ILE A 121 -20.21 0.83 -3.00
N VAL A 122 -19.54 -0.08 -2.29
CA VAL A 122 -20.16 -0.94 -1.27
C VAL A 122 -19.55 -0.59 0.08
N LEU A 123 -20.39 -0.12 1.00
CA LEU A 123 -20.02 0.21 2.38
C LEU A 123 -20.42 -0.94 3.29
N LEU A 124 -19.43 -1.70 3.76
CA LEU A 124 -19.64 -2.85 4.66
C LEU A 124 -19.85 -2.37 6.10
N ALA A 125 -21.12 -2.16 6.46
CA ALA A 125 -21.57 -1.61 7.74
C ALA A 125 -22.37 -2.64 8.57
N ALA A 126 -22.05 -3.93 8.44
CA ALA A 126 -22.70 -5.02 9.16
C ALA A 126 -21.98 -5.45 10.45
N GLY A 127 -20.75 -4.96 10.66
CA GLY A 127 -19.84 -5.46 11.69
C GLY A 127 -20.23 -5.11 13.13
N ARG A 128 -19.94 -6.04 14.04
CA ARG A 128 -20.20 -5.92 15.49
C ARG A 128 -19.22 -5.02 16.25
N SER A 129 -18.06 -4.72 15.65
CA SER A 129 -16.96 -3.99 16.31
C SER A 129 -16.44 -4.65 17.60
N SER A 130 -16.54 -5.99 17.74
CA SER A 130 -16.21 -6.73 18.97
C SER A 130 -14.77 -6.53 19.46
N ARG A 131 -13.82 -6.32 18.54
CA ARG A 131 -12.40 -6.08 18.87
C ARG A 131 -12.12 -4.71 19.47
N MET A 132 -13.05 -3.74 19.37
CA MET A 132 -12.82 -2.39 19.88
C MET A 132 -13.15 -2.21 21.36
N GLY A 133 -13.78 -3.21 22.02
CA GLY A 133 -14.06 -3.18 23.46
C GLY A 133 -15.03 -2.06 23.92
N GLY A 134 -15.58 -1.27 23.01
CA GLY A 134 -16.46 -0.14 23.27
C GLY A 134 -17.77 -0.19 22.46
N PRO A 135 -18.54 0.90 22.40
CA PRO A 135 -19.75 0.95 21.58
C PRO A 135 -19.42 0.70 20.10
N ASN A 136 -20.42 0.27 19.33
CA ASN A 136 -20.21 -0.08 17.93
C ASN A 136 -19.56 1.07 17.14
N LYS A 137 -18.37 0.82 16.56
CA LYS A 137 -17.57 1.80 15.81
C LYS A 137 -18.39 2.55 14.76
N LEU A 138 -19.33 1.86 14.11
CA LEU A 138 -20.18 2.44 13.07
C LEU A 138 -20.99 3.64 13.60
N LEU A 139 -21.41 3.58 14.86
CA LEU A 139 -22.22 4.60 15.54
C LEU A 139 -21.39 5.53 16.44
N ALA A 140 -20.08 5.31 16.55
CA ALA A 140 -19.19 6.19 17.30
C ALA A 140 -19.16 7.58 16.64
N LEU A 141 -19.19 8.63 17.46
CA LEU A 141 -19.26 10.01 17.01
C LEU A 141 -17.85 10.57 16.78
N PHE A 142 -17.66 11.21 15.63
CA PHE A 142 -16.50 12.03 15.31
C PHE A 142 -17.01 13.40 14.90
N ASP A 143 -16.65 14.44 15.65
CA ASP A 143 -17.17 15.81 15.47
C ASP A 143 -18.72 15.84 15.48
N GLY A 144 -19.32 15.08 16.41
CA GLY A 144 -20.78 14.98 16.55
C GLY A 144 -21.49 14.11 15.49
N LYS A 145 -20.77 13.54 14.52
CA LYS A 145 -21.36 12.73 13.44
C LYS A 145 -20.98 11.25 13.56
N PRO A 146 -21.92 10.29 13.41
CA PRO A 146 -21.59 8.87 13.37
C PRO A 146 -20.61 8.53 12.25
N LEU A 147 -19.63 7.65 12.53
CA LEU A 147 -18.63 7.25 11.54
C LEU A 147 -19.27 6.72 10.25
N VAL A 148 -20.30 5.88 10.35
CA VAL A 148 -20.98 5.31 9.17
C VAL A 148 -21.60 6.41 8.30
N ARG A 149 -22.15 7.46 8.91
CA ARG A 149 -22.73 8.60 8.19
C ARG A 149 -21.67 9.43 7.50
N ARG A 150 -20.57 9.73 8.19
CA ARG A 150 -19.43 10.44 7.61
C ARG A 150 -18.87 9.69 6.39
N THR A 151 -18.74 8.36 6.48
CA THR A 151 -18.25 7.55 5.36
C THR A 151 -19.25 7.53 4.20
N ALA A 152 -20.54 7.39 4.47
CA ALA A 152 -21.58 7.41 3.44
C ALA A 152 -21.65 8.77 2.72
N GLU A 153 -21.58 9.90 3.44
CA GLU A 153 -21.53 11.23 2.83
C GLU A 153 -20.29 11.40 1.93
N ARG A 154 -19.13 10.85 2.32
CA ARG A 154 -17.93 10.86 1.48
C ARG A 154 -18.09 10.00 0.22
N ALA A 155 -18.75 8.85 0.33
CA ALA A 155 -19.09 8.01 -0.81
C ALA A 155 -20.02 8.75 -1.80
N LEU A 156 -21.04 9.43 -1.29
CA LEU A 156 -21.99 10.21 -2.10
C LEU A 156 -21.37 11.47 -2.71
N GLY A 157 -20.35 12.05 -2.08
CA GLY A 157 -19.59 13.16 -2.66
C GLY A 157 -18.61 12.76 -3.78
N SER A 158 -18.54 11.48 -4.15
CA SER A 158 -17.64 10.96 -5.18
C SER A 158 -18.31 10.92 -6.57
N LYS A 159 -17.56 10.47 -7.60
CA LYS A 159 -18.11 10.21 -8.95
C LYS A 159 -18.73 8.81 -9.09
N ALA A 160 -18.90 8.07 -8.00
CA ALA A 160 -19.51 6.75 -8.04
C ALA A 160 -20.99 6.85 -8.46
N SER A 161 -21.41 5.95 -9.35
CA SER A 161 -22.78 5.95 -9.87
C SER A 161 -23.80 5.40 -8.87
N ARG A 162 -23.35 4.74 -7.80
CA ARG A 162 -24.21 4.15 -6.77
C ARG A 162 -23.43 3.89 -5.48
N THR A 163 -24.11 4.03 -4.34
CA THR A 163 -23.60 3.60 -3.03
C THR A 163 -24.57 2.58 -2.42
N VAL A 164 -24.06 1.38 -2.12
CA VAL A 164 -24.78 0.33 -1.39
C VAL A 164 -24.21 0.25 0.02
N VAL A 165 -25.07 0.20 1.04
CA VAL A 165 -24.67 0.01 2.43
C VAL A 165 -25.16 -1.35 2.89
N VAL A 166 -24.23 -2.25 3.19
CA VAL A 166 -24.54 -3.57 3.74
C VAL A 166 -24.70 -3.43 5.25
N THR A 167 -25.87 -3.79 5.78
CA THR A 167 -26.22 -3.66 7.20
C THR A 167 -26.48 -5.02 7.83
N GLY A 168 -26.16 -5.16 9.12
CA GLY A 168 -26.24 -6.42 9.86
C GLY A 168 -26.46 -6.13 11.34
N HIS A 169 -25.40 -6.22 12.14
CA HIS A 169 -25.50 -5.89 13.56
C HIS A 169 -26.02 -4.46 13.80
N GLN A 170 -27.05 -4.31 14.64
CA GLN A 170 -27.70 -3.02 14.94
C GLN A 170 -28.25 -2.29 13.69
N ARG A 171 -28.71 -3.05 12.69
CA ARG A 171 -29.32 -2.56 11.43
C ARG A 171 -30.17 -1.31 11.58
N GLU A 172 -31.16 -1.34 12.46
CA GLU A 172 -32.09 -0.21 12.64
C GLU A 172 -31.38 1.09 13.04
N ARG A 173 -30.40 1.01 13.94
CA ARG A 173 -29.63 2.18 14.38
C ARG A 173 -28.71 2.69 13.28
N VAL A 174 -28.12 1.79 12.49
CA VAL A 174 -27.28 2.15 11.34
C VAL A 174 -28.11 2.82 10.24
N ARG A 175 -29.29 2.29 9.92
CA ARG A 175 -30.24 2.88 8.96
C ARG A 175 -30.71 4.26 9.43
N ALA A 176 -31.05 4.40 10.71
CA ALA A 176 -31.43 5.69 11.29
C ALA A 176 -30.30 6.73 11.20
N ALA A 177 -29.05 6.34 11.44
CA ALA A 177 -27.89 7.23 11.30
C ALA A 177 -27.66 7.69 9.84
N LEU A 178 -28.20 6.96 8.87
CA LEU A 178 -28.09 7.23 7.43
C LEU A 178 -29.37 7.82 6.83
N ALA A 179 -30.37 8.15 7.66
CA ALA A 179 -31.62 8.73 7.20
C ALA A 179 -31.39 10.00 6.35
N GLY A 180 -32.09 10.10 5.22
CA GLY A 180 -31.99 11.21 4.28
C GLY A 180 -30.81 11.17 3.32
N LEU A 181 -29.98 10.12 3.34
CA LEU A 181 -28.92 9.91 2.35
C LEU A 181 -29.42 9.02 1.19
N ASP A 182 -29.00 9.34 -0.04
CA ASP A 182 -29.31 8.57 -1.24
C ASP A 182 -28.44 7.30 -1.35
N VAL A 183 -28.73 6.32 -0.49
CA VAL A 183 -28.04 5.03 -0.46
C VAL A 183 -29.01 3.88 -0.65
N THR A 184 -28.58 2.81 -1.31
CA THR A 184 -29.33 1.55 -1.29
C THR A 184 -28.86 0.69 -0.13
N PHE A 185 -29.80 0.09 0.61
CA PHE A 185 -29.45 -0.85 1.68
C PHE A 185 -29.46 -2.30 1.18
N ALA A 186 -28.49 -3.08 1.63
CA ALA A 186 -28.48 -4.53 1.56
C ALA A 186 -28.41 -5.08 2.99
N ASP A 187 -29.09 -6.19 3.25
CA ASP A 187 -29.11 -6.81 4.57
C ASP A 187 -28.26 -8.08 4.56
N ASN A 188 -27.28 -8.14 5.46
CA ASN A 188 -26.52 -9.36 5.75
C ASN A 188 -27.04 -9.96 7.07
N PRO A 189 -27.86 -11.03 7.04
CA PRO A 189 -28.31 -11.72 8.24
C PRO A 189 -27.17 -12.49 8.93
N ASP A 190 -26.19 -12.97 8.17
CA ASP A 190 -25.08 -13.82 8.62
C ASP A 190 -23.84 -12.99 9.02
N PHE A 191 -24.08 -11.78 9.56
CA PHE A 191 -23.01 -10.85 9.96
C PHE A 191 -22.11 -11.39 11.08
N THR A 192 -22.55 -12.44 11.77
CA THR A 192 -21.78 -13.12 12.82
C THR A 192 -20.60 -13.91 12.28
N ASP A 193 -20.68 -14.34 11.01
CA ASP A 193 -19.76 -15.31 10.42
C ASP A 193 -18.56 -14.63 9.74
N GLY A 194 -18.50 -13.31 9.84
CA GLY A 194 -17.38 -12.50 9.39
C GLY A 194 -17.70 -11.64 8.18
N LEU A 195 -16.66 -11.04 7.61
CA LEU A 195 -16.80 -10.09 6.49
C LEU A 195 -17.19 -10.79 5.18
N SER A 196 -16.88 -12.07 5.03
CA SER A 196 -17.08 -12.85 3.80
C SER A 196 -18.54 -13.10 3.43
N THR A 197 -19.49 -12.87 4.34
CA THR A 197 -20.93 -13.01 4.10
C THR A 197 -21.58 -11.72 3.56
N SER A 198 -20.80 -10.65 3.35
CA SER A 198 -21.29 -9.31 2.99
C SER A 198 -21.02 -8.92 1.54
#